data_AF-A0A975H8I3-F1
#
_entry.id   AF-A0A975H8I3-F1
#
_cell.length_a   1.000
_cell.length_b   1.000
_cell.length_c   1.000
_cell.angle_alpha   90.00
_cell.angle_beta   90.00
_cell.angle_gamma   90.00
#
_symmetry.space_group_name_H-M   'P 1'
#
loop_
_entity.id
_entity.type
_entity.pdbx_description
1 polymer ?
#
loop_
_entity_poly.entity_id
_entity_poly.type
_entity_poly.pdbx_seq_one_letter_code
_entity_poly.pdbx_strand_id
1 'polypeptide(L)'
;MILKLLRTLVMIICIFYFLDTNSKKINAPKFGEGLFNLVGKDSTFTMKISLRFQTLATSNWDVQNGLSNLESSMLIRRSRLKFDGFAFSPKLKYKIELGFSNREQSRISPLTSYIPIYVMDAVLKWNFAGNFVLWFGQTKLPGNRERVISSANLQQVDRSLLNSRFNIDRDRDRDIGIQLRHKLKIQTDVCKPYKHRV
;
A
#
# COMPACT_ATOMS: atom_id res chain seq x y z
N MET A 1 53.45 14.41 -28.48
CA MET A 1 52.79 14.20 -27.16
C MET A 1 51.60 15.12 -26.95
N ILE A 2 51.77 16.44 -27.16
CA ILE A 2 50.74 17.48 -27.01
C ILE A 2 49.47 17.21 -27.84
N LEU A 3 49.60 16.78 -29.11
CA LEU A 3 48.45 16.54 -29.98
C LEU A 3 47.57 15.35 -29.53
N LYS A 4 48.17 14.32 -28.93
CA LYS A 4 47.42 13.18 -28.35
C LYS A 4 46.67 13.62 -27.10
N LEU A 5 47.28 14.47 -26.28
CA LEU A 5 46.70 15.04 -25.06
C LEU A 5 45.49 15.94 -25.38
N LEU A 6 45.61 16.79 -26.42
CA LEU A 6 44.54 17.65 -26.90
C LEU A 6 43.32 16.82 -27.36
N ARG A 7 43.57 15.76 -28.14
CA ARG A 7 42.51 14.87 -28.64
C ARG A 7 41.78 14.15 -27.52
N THR A 8 42.49 13.67 -26.48
CA THR A 8 41.85 13.07 -25.31
C THR A 8 41.01 14.07 -24.53
N LEU A 9 41.46 15.33 -24.43
CA LEU A 9 40.76 16.37 -23.70
C LEU A 9 39.46 16.81 -24.40
N VAL A 10 39.48 16.92 -25.74
CA VAL A 10 38.28 17.18 -26.54
C VAL A 10 37.26 16.04 -26.42
N MET A 11 37.71 14.78 -26.44
CA MET A 11 36.81 13.63 -26.26
C MET A 11 36.14 13.62 -24.89
N ILE A 12 36.87 13.98 -23.82
CA ILE A 12 36.31 14.08 -22.47
C ILE A 12 35.24 15.19 -22.41
N ILE A 13 35.52 16.35 -22.99
CA ILE A 13 34.56 17.46 -23.04
C ILE A 13 33.28 17.05 -23.79
N CYS A 14 33.40 16.38 -24.95
CA CYS A 14 32.25 15.88 -25.69
C CYS A 14 31.42 14.88 -24.88
N ILE A 15 32.07 13.98 -24.12
CA ILE A 15 31.38 13.03 -23.23
C ILE A 15 30.62 13.77 -22.12
N PHE A 16 31.20 14.84 -21.56
CA PHE A 16 30.51 15.68 -20.56
C PHE A 16 29.29 16.40 -21.13
N TYR A 17 29.33 16.90 -22.37
CA TYR A 17 28.17 17.52 -23.01
C TYR A 17 27.03 16.52 -23.31
N PHE A 18 27.34 15.24 -23.53
CA PHE A 18 26.29 14.21 -23.72
C PHE A 18 25.60 13.79 -22.41
N LEU A 19 26.17 14.12 -21.24
CA LEU A 19 25.59 13.78 -19.93
C LEU A 19 24.49 14.74 -19.47
N ASP A 20 24.26 15.84 -20.19
CA ASP A 20 23.12 16.74 -19.98
C ASP A 20 21.82 16.09 -20.47
N THR A 21 21.40 15.07 -19.75
CA THR A 21 20.10 14.43 -19.93
C THR A 21 19.00 15.39 -19.49
N ASN A 22 18.01 15.54 -20.36
CA ASN A 22 16.81 16.35 -20.14
C ASN A 22 16.02 15.83 -18.93
N SER A 23 16.37 16.28 -17.72
CA SER A 23 15.56 16.12 -16.54
C SER A 23 14.29 16.96 -16.71
N LYS A 24 13.19 16.33 -17.16
CA LYS A 24 11.87 16.93 -17.02
C LYS A 24 11.60 17.11 -15.53
N LYS A 25 11.46 18.37 -15.09
CA LYS A 25 10.98 18.71 -13.74
C LYS A 25 9.58 18.14 -13.58
N ILE A 26 9.49 16.95 -13.01
CA ILE A 26 8.22 16.42 -12.52
C ILE A 26 7.89 17.27 -11.30
N ASN A 27 6.78 17.98 -11.32
CA ASN A 27 6.33 18.73 -10.14
C ASN A 27 6.20 17.74 -8.98
N ALA A 28 7.03 17.91 -7.95
CA ALA A 28 6.96 17.06 -6.78
C ALA A 28 5.55 17.22 -6.16
N PRO A 29 4.85 16.11 -5.88
CA PRO A 29 3.54 16.19 -5.25
C PRO A 29 3.66 16.78 -3.85
N LYS A 30 2.57 17.36 -3.34
CA LYS A 30 2.53 17.83 -1.95
C LYS A 30 2.79 16.65 -1.00
N PHE A 31 3.46 16.93 0.12
CA PHE A 31 3.69 15.92 1.15
C PHE A 31 2.37 15.27 1.58
N GLY A 32 2.35 13.94 1.68
CA GLY A 32 1.16 13.14 2.01
C GLY A 32 0.33 12.67 0.81
N GLU A 33 0.57 13.20 -0.40
CA GLU A 33 -0.16 12.77 -1.61
C GLU A 33 0.45 11.53 -2.31
N GLY A 34 1.49 10.94 -1.73
CA GLY A 34 2.26 9.83 -2.33
C GLY A 34 3.64 10.30 -2.76
N LEU A 35 4.55 9.36 -3.00
CA LEU A 35 5.92 9.65 -3.46
C LEU A 35 5.93 10.14 -4.90
N PHE A 36 5.14 9.50 -5.76
CA PHE A 36 5.03 9.84 -7.17
C PHE A 36 3.58 9.76 -7.61
N ASN A 37 3.14 10.75 -8.39
CA ASN A 37 1.84 10.74 -9.06
C ASN A 37 2.10 10.91 -10.57
N LEU A 38 2.12 9.79 -11.28
CA LEU A 38 2.33 9.76 -12.72
C LEU A 38 0.97 9.85 -13.40
N VAL A 39 0.81 10.85 -14.27
CA VAL A 39 -0.34 10.98 -15.15
C VAL A 39 0.15 10.76 -16.56
N GLY A 40 -0.46 9.83 -17.28
CA GLY A 40 -0.16 9.61 -18.70
C GLY A 40 -0.41 10.90 -19.48
N LYS A 41 0.38 11.15 -20.53
CA LYS A 41 0.29 12.39 -21.33
C LYS A 41 -1.14 12.68 -21.79
N ASP A 42 -1.89 11.62 -22.11
CA ASP A 42 -3.25 11.70 -22.64
C ASP A 42 -4.33 11.51 -21.55
N SER A 43 -3.95 11.54 -20.26
CA SER A 43 -4.84 11.24 -19.12
C SER A 43 -5.55 9.87 -19.17
N THR A 44 -5.08 8.97 -20.04
CA THR A 44 -5.57 7.60 -20.22
C THR A 44 -5.18 6.67 -19.07
N PHE A 45 -4.18 7.05 -18.29
CA PHE A 45 -3.65 6.28 -17.18
C PHE A 45 -3.16 7.18 -16.07
N THR A 46 -3.29 6.72 -14.83
CA THR A 46 -2.65 7.33 -13.66
C THR A 46 -2.02 6.25 -12.78
N MET A 47 -0.88 6.57 -12.18
CA MET A 47 -0.23 5.75 -11.17
C MET A 47 0.28 6.59 -10.03
N LYS A 48 -0.29 6.34 -8.85
CA LYS A 48 0.18 6.87 -7.58
C LYS A 48 1.00 5.81 -6.86
N ILE A 49 2.25 6.13 -6.59
CA ILE A 49 3.18 5.32 -5.80
C ILE A 49 3.21 5.89 -4.39
N SER A 50 2.94 5.06 -3.38
CA SER A 50 2.97 5.46 -1.96
C SER A 50 3.73 4.46 -1.13
N LEU A 51 4.66 4.94 -0.31
CA LEU A 51 5.38 4.12 0.66
C LEU A 51 4.79 4.31 2.05
N ARG A 52 4.73 3.21 2.81
CA ARG A 52 4.33 3.23 4.22
C ARG A 52 5.36 2.49 5.04
N PHE A 53 5.89 3.18 6.04
CA PHE A 53 6.84 2.64 6.99
C PHE A 53 6.32 2.81 8.43
N GLN A 54 6.37 1.75 9.23
CA GLN A 54 5.96 1.76 10.63
C GLN A 54 6.82 0.81 11.46
N THR A 55 7.49 1.38 12.45
CA THR A 55 8.24 0.66 13.50
C THR A 55 7.33 0.48 14.72
N LEU A 56 7.47 -0.65 15.41
CA LEU A 56 6.80 -0.93 16.67
C LEU A 56 7.84 -1.38 17.69
N ALA A 57 7.83 -0.74 18.87
CA ALA A 57 8.50 -1.21 20.06
C ALA A 57 7.44 -1.67 21.07
N THR A 58 7.65 -2.84 21.69
CA THR A 58 6.77 -3.40 22.73
C THR A 58 7.58 -3.70 23.97
N SER A 59 7.00 -3.46 25.14
CA SER A 59 7.56 -3.81 26.43
C SER A 59 6.45 -4.48 27.24
N ASN A 60 6.65 -5.74 27.60
CA ASN A 60 5.71 -6.53 28.39
C ASN A 60 6.35 -6.88 29.73
N TRP A 61 5.52 -6.95 30.76
CA TRP A 61 5.90 -7.39 32.10
C TRP A 61 4.89 -8.43 32.58
N ASP A 62 5.37 -9.45 33.27
CA ASP A 62 4.51 -10.38 33.98
C ASP A 62 4.03 -9.70 35.27
N VAL A 63 2.72 -9.78 35.50
CA VAL A 63 2.09 -9.30 36.73
C VAL A 63 1.74 -10.50 37.60
N GLN A 64 2.77 -11.11 38.19
CA GLN A 64 2.61 -12.13 39.23
C GLN A 64 3.40 -11.68 40.47
N ASN A 65 2.68 -11.28 41.52
CA ASN A 65 3.24 -10.78 42.80
C ASN A 65 4.29 -9.66 42.65
N GLY A 66 4.13 -8.80 41.65
CA GLY A 66 5.05 -7.72 41.32
C GLY A 66 5.17 -7.54 39.80
N LEU A 67 5.99 -6.57 39.36
CA LEU A 67 6.42 -6.46 37.97
C LEU A 67 7.69 -7.28 37.81
N SER A 68 7.62 -8.41 37.10
CA SER A 68 8.76 -9.28 36.82
C SER A 68 8.83 -9.61 35.33
N ASN A 69 9.94 -10.20 34.89
CA ASN A 69 10.18 -10.62 33.48
C ASN A 69 9.90 -9.52 32.44
N LEU A 70 10.78 -8.51 32.38
CA LEU A 70 10.72 -7.51 31.31
C LEU A 70 11.10 -8.16 29.96
N GLU A 71 10.13 -8.24 29.06
CA GLU A 71 10.35 -8.62 27.67
C GLU A 71 10.18 -7.40 26.76
N SER A 72 11.26 -7.01 26.07
CA SER A 72 11.24 -5.90 25.13
C SER A 72 11.53 -6.38 23.72
N SER A 73 10.75 -5.88 22.75
CA SER A 73 10.95 -6.19 21.34
C SER A 73 10.85 -4.93 20.49
N MET A 74 11.67 -4.84 19.44
CA MET A 74 11.56 -3.79 18.43
C MET A 74 11.55 -4.42 17.04
N LEU A 75 10.60 -4.02 16.20
CA LEU A 75 10.47 -4.56 14.86
C LEU A 75 9.89 -3.53 13.88
N ILE A 76 10.23 -3.69 12.61
CA ILE A 76 9.53 -3.01 11.53
C ILE A 76 8.22 -3.75 11.30
N ARG A 77 7.11 -3.16 11.75
CA ARG A 77 5.79 -3.81 11.72
C ARG A 77 5.19 -3.80 10.33
N ARG A 78 5.38 -2.70 9.58
CA ARG A 78 4.84 -2.54 8.22
C ARG A 78 5.83 -1.77 7.38
N SER A 79 6.36 -2.41 6.34
CA SER A 79 7.00 -1.75 5.21
C SER A 79 6.22 -2.11 3.97
N ARG A 80 5.50 -1.15 3.37
CA ARG A 80 4.61 -1.42 2.24
C ARG A 80 4.75 -0.41 1.13
N LEU A 81 4.74 -0.93 -0.10
CA LEU A 81 4.71 -0.15 -1.31
C LEU A 81 3.34 -0.32 -1.97
N LYS A 82 2.69 0.79 -2.27
CA LYS A 82 1.34 0.83 -2.86
C LYS A 82 1.40 1.49 -4.22
N PHE A 83 0.75 0.85 -5.17
CA PHE A 83 0.52 1.35 -6.52
C PHE A 83 -0.99 1.39 -6.73
N ASP A 84 -1.54 2.60 -6.81
CA ASP A 84 -2.96 2.83 -7.00
C ASP A 84 -3.15 3.68 -8.25
N GLY A 85 -4.17 3.40 -9.05
CA GLY A 85 -4.35 4.10 -10.31
C GLY A 85 -5.58 3.69 -11.11
N PHE A 86 -5.69 4.23 -12.32
CA PHE A 86 -6.62 3.74 -13.33
C PHE A 86 -5.90 3.54 -14.66
N ALA A 87 -6.39 2.60 -15.46
CA ALA A 87 -5.86 2.27 -16.77
C ALA A 87 -6.98 2.32 -17.81
N PHE A 88 -6.68 2.90 -18.99
CA PHE A 88 -7.58 3.16 -20.11
C PHE A 88 -8.73 4.13 -19.81
N SER A 89 -9.46 3.93 -18.71
CA SER A 89 -10.60 4.74 -18.29
C SER A 89 -10.65 4.87 -16.77
N PRO A 90 -11.14 5.99 -16.21
CA PRO A 90 -11.39 6.13 -14.77
C PRO A 90 -12.34 5.07 -14.19
N LYS A 91 -13.09 4.36 -15.04
CA LYS A 91 -13.95 3.22 -14.67
C LYS A 91 -13.15 1.98 -14.30
N LEU A 92 -11.93 1.80 -14.82
CA LEU A 92 -11.09 0.64 -14.58
C LEU A 92 -9.90 1.04 -13.69
N LYS A 93 -10.02 0.77 -12.40
CA LYS A 93 -9.02 1.10 -11.38
C LYS A 93 -8.25 -0.14 -10.98
N TYR A 94 -6.98 0.02 -10.64
CA TYR A 94 -6.16 -1.06 -10.11
C TYR A 94 -5.56 -0.64 -8.77
N LYS A 95 -5.29 -1.65 -7.93
CA LYS A 95 -4.56 -1.50 -6.68
C LYS A 95 -3.61 -2.68 -6.50
N ILE A 96 -2.33 -2.37 -6.30
CA ILE A 96 -1.30 -3.33 -5.94
C ILE A 96 -0.65 -2.85 -4.63
N GLU A 97 -0.55 -3.72 -3.63
CA GLU A 97 0.11 -3.45 -2.35
C GLU A 97 1.11 -4.59 -2.08
N LEU A 98 2.39 -4.23 -1.95
CA LEU A 98 3.48 -5.14 -1.62
C LEU A 98 3.92 -4.91 -0.18
N GLY A 99 4.20 -5.97 0.57
CA GLY A 99 4.67 -5.94 1.96
C GLY A 99 6.04 -6.57 2.10
N PHE A 100 6.97 -5.86 2.74
CA PHE A 100 8.38 -6.27 2.87
C PHE A 100 8.84 -6.46 4.31
N SER A 101 8.03 -6.16 5.33
CA SER A 101 8.41 -6.37 6.73
C SER A 101 8.36 -7.85 7.13
N ASN A 102 9.17 -8.26 8.12
CA ASN A 102 9.25 -9.64 8.62
C ASN A 102 7.87 -10.26 8.94
N ARG A 103 6.97 -9.49 9.57
CA ARG A 103 5.60 -9.94 9.88
C ARG A 103 4.72 -10.17 8.63
N GLU A 104 5.03 -9.50 7.53
CA GLU A 104 4.32 -9.66 6.26
C GLU A 104 4.93 -10.82 5.44
N GLN A 105 6.25 -11.01 5.50
CA GLN A 105 6.97 -12.13 4.87
C GLN A 105 6.72 -13.48 5.57
N SER A 106 6.42 -13.47 6.87
CA SER A 106 6.05 -14.65 7.66
C SER A 106 4.75 -15.33 7.21
N ARG A 107 4.09 -14.84 6.14
CA ARG A 107 2.96 -15.49 5.46
C ARG A 107 3.51 -16.61 4.59
N ILE A 108 3.69 -17.76 5.22
CA ILE A 108 4.09 -19.02 4.61
C ILE A 108 2.83 -19.88 4.57
N SER A 109 2.40 -20.25 3.37
CA SER A 109 1.25 -21.14 3.18
C SER A 109 1.72 -22.48 2.65
N PRO A 110 1.10 -23.61 3.08
CA PRO A 110 1.28 -24.90 2.42
C PRO A 110 0.92 -24.83 0.92
N LEU A 111 0.01 -23.93 0.54
CA LEU A 111 -0.45 -23.74 -0.83
C LEU A 111 0.58 -23.02 -1.72
N THR A 112 1.52 -22.28 -1.15
CA THR A 112 2.57 -21.54 -1.89
C THR A 112 3.94 -22.20 -1.81
N SER A 113 4.00 -23.49 -1.47
CA SER A 113 5.26 -24.25 -1.32
C SER A 113 6.26 -23.53 -0.42
N TYR A 114 5.79 -22.91 0.66
CA TYR A 114 6.61 -22.18 1.65
C TYR A 114 7.34 -20.93 1.12
N ILE A 115 6.97 -20.40 -0.05
CA ILE A 115 7.53 -19.14 -0.56
C ILE A 115 6.89 -17.94 0.17
N PRO A 116 7.69 -16.98 0.67
CA PRO A 116 7.16 -15.79 1.33
C PRO A 116 6.28 -14.95 0.39
N ILE A 117 5.05 -14.66 0.83
CA ILE A 117 4.06 -13.94 0.03
C ILE A 117 4.25 -12.42 0.19
N TYR A 118 4.86 -11.78 -0.80
CA TYR A 118 5.06 -10.32 -0.82
C TYR A 118 3.80 -9.53 -1.23
N VAL A 119 2.88 -10.16 -1.97
CA VAL A 119 1.67 -9.51 -2.49
C VAL A 119 0.57 -9.50 -1.43
N MET A 120 0.18 -8.32 -0.99
CA MET A 120 -0.89 -8.13 -0.01
C MET A 120 -2.25 -7.88 -0.66
N ASP A 121 -2.29 -7.03 -1.67
CA ASP A 121 -3.46 -6.74 -2.50
C ASP A 121 -3.01 -6.68 -3.95
N ALA A 122 -3.72 -7.36 -4.83
CA ALA A 122 -3.60 -7.23 -6.27
C ALA A 122 -5.01 -7.33 -6.84
N VAL A 123 -5.68 -6.20 -7.02
CA VAL A 123 -7.10 -6.16 -7.39
C VAL A 123 -7.37 -5.15 -8.49
N LEU A 124 -8.14 -5.61 -9.47
CA LEU A 124 -8.76 -4.80 -10.51
C LEU A 124 -10.19 -4.46 -10.10
N LYS A 125 -10.59 -3.21 -10.28
CA LYS A 125 -11.91 -2.69 -9.90
C LYS A 125 -12.53 -2.05 -11.14
N TRP A 126 -13.58 -2.67 -11.64
CA TRP A 126 -14.28 -2.21 -12.82
C TRP A 126 -15.67 -1.70 -12.48
N ASN A 127 -15.90 -0.40 -12.68
CA ASN A 127 -17.24 0.19 -12.64
C ASN A 127 -17.89 0.04 -14.02
N PHE A 128 -18.71 -0.99 -14.17
CA PHE A 128 -19.40 -1.30 -15.43
C PHE A 128 -20.74 -0.57 -15.55
N ALA A 129 -21.49 -0.41 -14.46
CA ALA A 129 -22.82 0.20 -14.49
C ALA A 129 -23.09 1.02 -13.22
N GLY A 130 -23.17 2.35 -13.36
CA GLY A 130 -23.58 3.28 -12.30
C GLY A 130 -22.90 3.04 -10.95
N ASN A 131 -23.66 2.41 -10.03
CA ASN A 131 -23.26 2.12 -8.65
C ASN A 131 -22.68 0.71 -8.44
N PHE A 132 -22.61 -0.12 -9.49
CA PHE A 132 -22.02 -1.45 -9.46
C PHE A 132 -20.54 -1.42 -9.78
N VAL A 133 -19.74 -2.08 -8.96
CA VAL A 133 -18.31 -2.24 -9.15
C VAL A 133 -17.94 -3.70 -8.96
N LEU A 134 -17.37 -4.29 -10.00
CA LEU A 134 -16.81 -5.63 -9.97
C LEU A 134 -15.35 -5.55 -9.53
N TRP A 135 -14.98 -6.33 -8.52
CA TRP A 135 -13.60 -6.47 -8.08
C TRP A 135 -13.12 -7.85 -8.47
N PHE A 136 -11.95 -7.92 -9.08
CA PHE A 136 -11.31 -9.17 -9.47
C PHE A 136 -9.88 -9.19 -8.97
N GLY A 137 -9.48 -10.26 -8.27
CA GLY A 137 -8.12 -10.45 -7.80
C GLY A 137 -8.06 -10.74 -6.30
N GLN A 138 -6.86 -10.57 -5.76
CA GLN A 138 -6.55 -10.82 -4.36
C GLN A 138 -6.76 -9.54 -3.54
N THR A 139 -7.76 -9.52 -2.66
CA THR A 139 -7.91 -8.42 -1.70
C THR A 139 -8.67 -8.81 -0.44
N LYS A 140 -8.79 -7.88 0.51
CA LYS A 140 -9.51 -8.12 1.76
C LYS A 140 -10.99 -8.42 1.49
N LEU A 141 -11.55 -9.43 2.15
CA LEU A 141 -12.98 -9.69 2.09
C LEU A 141 -13.77 -8.70 2.98
N PRO A 142 -14.95 -8.24 2.53
CA PRO A 142 -15.81 -7.35 3.29
C PRO A 142 -16.58 -8.13 4.37
N GLY A 143 -15.89 -8.51 5.44
CA GLY A 143 -16.50 -9.15 6.61
C GLY A 143 -16.68 -8.20 7.77
N ASN A 144 -15.56 -7.86 8.42
CA ASN A 144 -15.53 -7.00 9.60
C ASN A 144 -15.18 -5.54 9.21
N ARG A 145 -15.89 -4.54 9.75
CA ARG A 145 -15.61 -3.11 9.53
C ARG A 145 -14.17 -2.75 9.90
N GLU A 146 -13.67 -3.25 11.03
CA GLU A 146 -12.30 -2.99 11.49
C GLU A 146 -11.24 -3.59 10.54
N ARG A 147 -11.59 -4.68 9.85
CA ARG A 147 -10.74 -5.32 8.83
C ARG A 147 -10.64 -4.48 7.56
N VAL A 148 -11.77 -3.93 7.12
CA VAL A 148 -11.89 -3.08 5.93
C VAL A 148 -11.13 -1.76 6.11
N ILE A 149 -11.19 -1.17 7.32
CA ILE A 149 -10.44 0.04 7.66
C ILE A 149 -8.93 -0.16 7.41
N SER A 150 -8.32 0.86 6.83
CA SER A 150 -6.87 0.90 6.57
C SER A 150 -6.13 0.74 7.89
N SER A 151 -5.10 -0.12 7.92
CA SER A 151 -4.27 -0.21 9.12
C SER A 151 -3.52 1.09 9.43
N ALA A 152 -3.51 2.08 8.51
CA ALA A 152 -2.91 3.39 8.74
C ALA A 152 -3.80 4.32 9.56
N ASN A 153 -5.11 4.04 9.60
CA ASN A 153 -6.12 4.89 10.24
C ASN A 153 -6.79 4.14 11.40
N LEU A 154 -6.05 3.24 12.08
CA LEU A 154 -6.54 2.59 13.29
C LEU A 154 -6.36 3.53 14.47
N GLN A 155 -7.32 3.54 15.39
CA GLN A 155 -7.23 4.32 16.62
C GLN A 155 -6.21 3.71 17.60
N GLN A 156 -6.09 2.37 17.60
CA GLN A 156 -5.14 1.62 18.42
C GLN A 156 -4.03 1.03 17.55
N VAL A 157 -2.92 0.64 18.18
CA VAL A 157 -1.74 0.03 17.53
C VAL A 157 -2.12 -1.28 16.81
N ASP A 158 -3.00 -2.05 17.45
CA ASP A 158 -3.46 -3.36 17.04
C ASP A 158 -4.97 -3.36 16.82
N ARG A 159 -5.44 -4.37 16.07
CA ARG A 159 -6.88 -4.61 15.95
C ARG A 159 -7.37 -5.38 17.18
N SER A 160 -8.67 -5.28 17.43
CA SER A 160 -9.35 -6.03 18.49
C SER A 160 -9.07 -7.53 18.42
N LEU A 161 -9.09 -8.20 19.57
CA LEU A 161 -8.94 -9.65 19.65
C LEU A 161 -10.07 -10.38 18.88
N LEU A 162 -11.28 -9.80 18.87
CA LEU A 162 -12.42 -10.29 18.09
C LEU A 162 -12.09 -10.33 16.60
N ASN A 163 -11.49 -9.25 16.08
CA ASN A 163 -11.03 -9.22 14.69
C ASN A 163 -9.99 -10.30 14.42
N SER A 164 -8.99 -10.44 15.31
CA SER A 164 -7.95 -11.47 15.18
C SER A 164 -8.52 -12.89 15.09
N ARG A 165 -9.55 -13.21 15.88
CA ARG A 165 -10.14 -14.57 15.97
C ARG A 165 -11.23 -14.88 14.95
N PHE A 166 -12.03 -13.89 14.55
CA PHE A 166 -13.25 -14.10 13.73
C PHE A 166 -13.20 -13.41 12.36
N ASN A 167 -12.02 -13.09 11.85
CA ASN A 167 -11.91 -12.62 10.47
C ASN A 167 -12.21 -13.75 9.48
N ILE A 168 -12.93 -13.43 8.42
CA ILE A 168 -13.27 -14.36 7.33
C ILE A 168 -12.06 -14.65 6.43
N ASP A 169 -11.06 -13.77 6.40
CA ASP A 169 -9.75 -14.00 5.75
C ASP A 169 -8.82 -14.88 6.64
N ARG A 170 -9.38 -15.85 7.39
CA ARG A 170 -8.73 -16.51 8.55
C ARG A 170 -7.42 -17.20 8.19
N ASP A 171 -7.32 -17.74 6.98
CA ASP A 171 -6.16 -18.55 6.57
C ASP A 171 -4.95 -17.75 6.15
N ARG A 172 -4.93 -16.44 6.44
CA ARG A 172 -3.81 -15.51 6.15
C ARG A 172 -3.41 -15.46 4.68
N ASP A 173 -3.97 -16.29 3.83
CA ASP A 173 -3.99 -16.24 2.38
C ASP A 173 -5.23 -15.48 1.98
N ARG A 174 -5.02 -14.41 1.22
CA ARG A 174 -6.14 -13.79 0.52
C ARG A 174 -6.25 -14.59 -0.76
N ASP A 175 -7.37 -15.27 -0.96
CA ASP A 175 -7.58 -15.97 -2.22
C ASP A 175 -7.85 -14.96 -3.34
N ILE A 176 -7.56 -15.39 -4.55
CA ILE A 176 -7.98 -14.68 -5.75
C ILE A 176 -9.47 -14.93 -5.91
N GLY A 177 -10.25 -13.86 -5.95
CA GLY A 177 -11.71 -13.99 -6.04
C GLY A 177 -12.36 -12.86 -6.81
N ILE A 178 -13.67 -13.03 -7.00
CA ILE A 178 -14.56 -12.03 -7.59
C ILE A 178 -15.45 -11.47 -6.48
N GLN A 179 -15.56 -10.15 -6.38
CA GLN A 179 -16.51 -9.50 -5.48
C GLN A 179 -17.37 -8.52 -6.27
N LEU A 180 -18.69 -8.69 -6.23
CA LEU A 180 -19.64 -7.71 -6.75
C LEU A 180 -20.02 -6.75 -5.63
N ARG A 181 -19.84 -5.44 -5.85
CA ARG A 181 -20.18 -4.40 -4.87
C ARG A 181 -21.18 -3.44 -5.47
N HIS A 182 -22.18 -3.08 -4.68
CA HIS A 182 -23.18 -2.08 -5.02
C HIS A 182 -23.25 -0.99 -3.95
N LYS A 183 -23.37 0.26 -4.36
CA LYS A 183 -23.61 1.39 -3.45
C LYS A 183 -25.07 1.82 -3.51
N LEU A 184 -25.82 1.52 -2.45
CA LEU A 184 -27.16 2.07 -2.23
C LEU A 184 -27.03 3.41 -1.52
N LYS A 185 -27.56 4.47 -2.12
CA LYS A 185 -27.84 5.71 -1.38
C LYS A 185 -29.19 5.51 -0.70
N ILE A 186 -29.16 5.08 0.56
CA ILE A 186 -30.36 5.12 1.40
C ILE A 186 -30.49 6.58 1.85
N GLN A 187 -31.55 7.24 1.43
CA GLN A 187 -31.86 8.59 1.91
C GLN A 187 -32.26 8.45 3.39
N THR A 188 -31.34 8.79 4.28
CA THR A 188 -31.62 8.91 5.71
C THR A 188 -31.51 10.37 6.10
N ASP A 189 -32.65 11.02 6.27
CA ASP A 189 -32.74 12.36 6.86
C ASP A 189 -32.46 12.37 8.39
N VAL A 190 -31.99 11.25 8.97
CA VAL A 190 -32.00 11.07 10.44
C VAL A 190 -30.62 10.82 11.09
N CYS A 191 -29.52 10.58 10.37
CA CYS A 191 -28.23 10.30 11.06
C CYS A 191 -27.01 10.94 10.38
N LYS A 192 -26.80 12.23 10.64
CA LYS A 192 -25.44 12.81 10.56
C LYS A 192 -24.71 12.45 11.86
N PRO A 193 -23.58 11.73 11.83
CA PRO A 193 -22.77 11.56 13.03
C PRO A 193 -22.29 12.93 13.51
N TYR A 194 -22.50 13.21 14.79
CA TYR A 194 -22.06 14.42 15.47
C TYR A 194 -20.53 14.55 15.31
N LYS A 195 -20.08 15.56 14.56
CA LYS A 195 -18.66 15.91 14.51
C LYS A 195 -18.30 16.56 15.84
N HIS A 196 -17.61 15.83 16.72
CA HIS A 196 -16.85 16.49 17.76
C HIS A 196 -15.78 17.35 17.11
N ARG A 197 -15.92 18.67 17.28
CA ARG A 197 -14.89 19.67 17.03
C ARG A 197 -13.97 19.61 18.26
N VAL A 198 -12.77 19.09 18.08
CA VAL A 198 -11.63 19.35 18.96
C VAL A 198 -10.68 20.24 18.17
#